data_AF-A0A351R0Q6-F1
#
_entry.id   AF-A0A351R0Q6-F1
#
_cell.length_a   1.000
_cell.length_b   1.000
_cell.length_c   1.000
_cell.angle_alpha   90.00
_cell.angle_beta   90.00
_cell.angle_gamma   90.00
#
_symmetry.space_group_name_H-M   'P 1'
#
loop_
_entity.id
_entity.type
_entity.pdbx_description
1 polymer ?
#
loop_
_entity_poly.entity_id
_entity_poly.type
_entity_poly.pdbx_seq_one_letter_code
_entity_poly.pdbx_strand_id
1 'polypeptide(L)'
;MIKINHRIIFWIFSILIIGMILLSCGCNQLLKFYFPQSFSVSKNEMTTNDPLQNAENYNYRIRAQNYADLVSYLPSNSTPVDLRIPNELAGYKVCEIEEGCFSWCEAIKTVYIPASVNKIGHMAFYDNPSLTSISIENGNCTIEKDSFGNFTGIIYAPQNSQVYEQLKNYGYTVKTL
;
A
#
# COMPACT_ATOMS: atom_id res chain seq x y z
N MET A 1 -18.30 50.18 -18.44
CA MET A 1 -16.87 50.19 -18.83
C MET A 1 -16.11 49.26 -17.87
N ILE A 2 -15.93 47.99 -18.23
CA ILE A 2 -15.30 46.99 -17.36
C ILE A 2 -13.78 47.19 -17.43
N LYS A 3 -13.17 47.67 -16.34
CA LYS A 3 -11.70 47.74 -16.20
C LYS A 3 -11.18 46.33 -15.96
N ILE A 4 -10.84 45.63 -17.04
CA ILE A 4 -10.18 44.33 -16.95
C ILE A 4 -8.76 44.59 -16.44
N ASN A 5 -8.42 43.96 -15.32
CA ASN A 5 -7.12 44.11 -14.67
C ASN A 5 -6.03 43.53 -15.58
N HIS A 6 -5.12 44.38 -16.08
CA HIS A 6 -4.05 43.99 -16.99
C HIS A 6 -3.22 42.81 -16.45
N ARG A 7 -3.10 42.64 -15.13
CA ARG A 7 -2.38 41.52 -14.51
C ARG A 7 -3.04 40.16 -14.80
N ILE A 8 -4.37 40.12 -14.94
CA ILE A 8 -5.13 38.90 -15.24
C ILE A 8 -4.98 38.52 -16.73
N ILE A 9 -4.96 39.52 -17.62
CA ILE A 9 -4.70 39.32 -19.05
C ILE A 9 -3.29 38.77 -19.26
N PHE A 10 -2.28 39.31 -18.57
CA PHE A 10 -0.90 38.81 -18.64
C PHE A 10 -0.77 37.36 -18.15
N TRP A 11 -1.53 36.95 -17.13
CA TRP A 11 -1.55 35.57 -16.64
C TRP A 11 -2.18 34.60 -17.66
N ILE A 12 -3.27 34.99 -18.30
CA ILE A 12 -3.98 34.15 -19.29
C ILE A 12 -3.15 33.99 -20.57
N PHE A 13 -2.50 35.06 -21.04
CA PHE A 13 -1.61 34.99 -22.21
C PHE A 13 -0.34 34.17 -21.94
N SER A 14 0.19 34.19 -20.72
CA SER A 14 1.35 33.38 -20.35
C SER A 14 1.05 31.87 -20.32
N ILE A 15 -0.15 31.49 -19.84
CA ILE A 15 -0.59 30.08 -19.80
C ILE A 15 -0.82 29.52 -21.21
N LEU A 16 -1.40 30.31 -22.12
CA LEU A 16 -1.62 29.90 -23.52
C LEU A 16 -0.31 29.73 -24.30
N ILE A 17 0.69 30.59 -24.04
CA ILE A 17 2.02 30.50 -24.67
C ILE A 17 2.81 29.28 -24.15
N ILE A 18 2.69 28.95 -22.86
CA ILE A 18 3.33 27.76 -22.27
C ILE A 18 2.70 26.46 -22.81
N GLY A 19 1.38 26.45 -23.05
CA GLY A 19 0.68 25.31 -23.64
C GLY A 19 1.11 24.99 -25.07
N MET A 20 1.43 26.01 -25.89
CA MET A 20 1.87 25.80 -27.26
C MET A 20 3.33 25.31 -27.38
N ILE A 21 4.20 25.65 -26.42
CA ILE A 21 5.61 25.22 -26.41
C ILE A 21 5.74 23.73 -26.01
N LEU A 22 4.82 23.22 -25.20
CA LEU A 22 4.80 21.82 -24.74
C LEU A 22 4.35 20.81 -25.81
N LEU A 23 3.70 21.25 -26.88
CA LEU A 23 3.27 20.39 -28.00
C LEU A 23 4.35 20.22 -29.08
N SER A 24 5.38 21.09 -29.13
CA SER A 24 6.42 21.03 -30.17
C SER A 24 7.75 20.42 -29.72
N CYS A 25 8.05 20.43 -28.42
CA CYS A 25 9.21 19.75 -27.87
C CYS A 25 8.72 18.58 -27.04
N GLY A 26 8.94 17.34 -27.50
CA GLY A 26 8.69 16.11 -26.75
C GLY A 26 9.53 16.02 -25.48
N CYS A 27 9.21 16.86 -24.49
CA CYS A 27 10.00 17.12 -23.31
C CYS A 27 9.19 16.67 -22.08
N ASN A 28 9.24 15.37 -21.80
CA ASN A 28 8.62 14.72 -20.63
C ASN A 28 9.21 15.17 -19.27
N GLN A 29 10.00 16.25 -19.22
CA GLN A 29 10.56 16.81 -17.99
C GLN A 29 9.76 17.99 -17.42
N LEU A 30 8.90 18.65 -18.20
CA LEU A 30 8.08 19.78 -17.71
C LEU A 30 6.73 19.38 -17.09
N LEU A 31 6.27 18.14 -17.33
CA LEU A 31 5.09 17.56 -16.66
C LEU A 31 5.23 17.49 -15.12
N LYS A 32 6.46 17.56 -14.59
CA LYS A 32 6.74 17.56 -13.14
C LYS A 32 6.36 18.87 -12.42
N PHE A 33 6.06 19.94 -13.16
CA PHE A 33 5.70 21.24 -12.58
C PHE A 33 4.19 21.52 -12.55
N TYR A 34 3.38 20.79 -13.33
CA TYR A 34 1.92 20.97 -13.39
C TYR A 34 1.14 19.94 -12.56
N PHE A 35 1.78 18.84 -12.18
CA PHE A 35 1.32 17.98 -11.09
C PHE A 35 2.02 18.44 -9.80
N PRO A 36 1.29 18.69 -8.70
CA PRO A 36 1.95 18.93 -7.43
C PRO A 36 2.80 17.69 -7.12
N GLN A 37 4.07 17.96 -6.82
CA GLN A 37 5.14 17.00 -6.61
C GLN A 37 4.64 15.69 -6.00
N SER A 38 4.86 14.57 -6.70
CA SER A 38 5.17 13.32 -6.02
C SER A 38 6.25 13.66 -4.99
N PHE A 39 5.93 13.52 -3.72
CA PHE A 39 6.82 13.82 -2.61
C PHE A 39 8.06 12.92 -2.71
N SER A 40 9.10 13.39 -3.39
CA SER A 40 10.39 12.69 -3.44
C SER A 40 11.09 12.96 -2.11
N VAL A 41 10.99 12.00 -1.20
CA VAL A 41 11.87 11.91 -0.02
C VAL A 41 13.30 11.80 -0.52
N SER A 42 14.17 12.71 -0.07
CA SER A 42 15.58 12.70 -0.43
C SER A 42 16.23 11.40 0.03
N LYS A 43 16.85 10.65 -0.89
CA LYS A 43 17.78 9.57 -0.55
C LYS A 43 18.89 10.13 0.32
N ASN A 44 18.85 9.84 1.62
CA ASN A 44 20.02 9.80 2.48
C ASN A 44 19.76 8.80 3.61
N GLU A 45 20.68 7.84 3.70
CA GLU A 45 20.92 6.88 4.79
C GLU A 45 20.11 5.58 4.80
N MET A 46 20.87 4.51 4.54
CA MET A 46 20.54 3.10 4.66
C MET A 46 20.27 2.77 6.13
N THR A 47 19.00 2.76 6.52
CA THR A 47 18.51 2.01 7.68
C THR A 47 17.43 1.06 7.17
N THR A 48 17.63 -0.24 7.38
CA THR A 48 16.88 -1.34 6.75
C THR A 48 15.47 -1.56 7.34
N ASN A 49 14.81 -0.54 7.88
CA ASN A 49 13.54 -0.69 8.59
C ASN A 49 12.57 0.51 8.47
N ASP A 50 12.70 1.38 7.46
CA ASP A 50 11.72 2.47 7.26
C ASP A 50 10.39 1.92 6.69
N PRO A 51 9.26 2.01 7.42
CA PRO A 51 7.95 1.56 6.95
C PRO A 51 7.41 2.32 5.73
N LEU A 52 8.06 3.40 5.29
CA LEU A 52 7.67 4.16 4.10
C LEU A 52 8.36 3.71 2.81
N GLN A 53 9.35 2.80 2.87
CA GLN A 53 10.15 2.44 1.70
C GLN A 53 9.39 1.62 0.64
N ASN A 54 8.23 1.04 0.99
CA ASN A 54 7.38 0.25 0.11
C ASN A 54 6.06 0.94 -0.25
N ALA A 55 5.83 2.20 0.15
CA ALA A 55 4.60 2.93 -0.16
C ALA A 55 4.31 2.98 -1.68
N GLU A 56 5.37 3.05 -2.50
CA GLU A 56 5.28 3.02 -3.97
C GLU A 56 4.89 1.64 -4.54
N ASN A 57 5.08 0.57 -3.77
CA ASN A 57 4.71 -0.80 -4.19
C ASN A 57 3.23 -1.11 -3.94
N TYR A 58 2.50 -0.26 -3.21
CA TYR A 58 1.08 -0.49 -2.90
C TYR A 58 0.17 0.28 -3.85
N ASN A 59 -0.75 -0.45 -4.49
CA ASN A 59 -1.97 0.14 -5.03
C ASN A 59 -3.06 0.07 -3.96
N TYR A 60 -3.73 1.18 -3.70
CA TYR A 60 -4.76 1.26 -2.67
C TYR A 60 -5.96 2.09 -3.14
N ARG A 61 -7.13 1.82 -2.57
CA ARG A 61 -8.37 2.55 -2.81
C ARG A 61 -8.74 3.34 -1.56
N ILE A 62 -9.00 4.63 -1.72
CA ILE A 62 -9.49 5.48 -0.64
C ILE A 62 -10.99 5.27 -0.47
N ARG A 63 -11.42 5.07 0.77
CA ARG A 63 -12.82 5.05 1.17
C ARG A 63 -13.22 6.36 1.85
N ALA A 64 -14.53 6.56 2.00
CA ALA A 64 -15.04 7.61 2.88
C ALA A 64 -14.46 7.45 4.31
N GLN A 65 -14.41 8.56 5.07
CA GLN A 65 -13.98 8.57 6.48
C GLN A 65 -12.48 8.30 6.73
N ASN A 66 -11.59 8.70 5.81
CA ASN A 66 -10.13 8.64 5.96
C ASN A 66 -9.55 7.22 6.04
N TYR A 67 -10.15 6.28 5.30
CA TYR A 67 -9.70 4.89 5.23
C TYR A 67 -9.11 4.55 3.86
N ALA A 68 -8.21 3.57 3.84
CA ALA A 68 -7.62 2.99 2.63
C ALA A 68 -7.69 1.46 2.67
N ASP A 69 -8.07 0.87 1.54
CA ASP A 69 -8.04 -0.57 1.30
C ASP A 69 -6.85 -0.88 0.40
N LEU A 70 -6.04 -1.88 0.75
CA LEU A 70 -4.92 -2.33 -0.10
C LEU A 70 -5.47 -3.22 -1.20
N VAL A 71 -5.26 -2.81 -2.45
CA VAL A 71 -5.81 -3.48 -3.64
C VAL A 71 -4.80 -4.45 -4.23
N SER A 72 -3.53 -4.03 -4.35
CA SER A 72 -2.46 -4.91 -4.82
C SER A 72 -1.09 -4.43 -4.38
N TYR A 73 -0.15 -5.39 -4.33
CA TYR A 73 1.25 -5.15 -4.03
C TYR A 73 2.13 -5.57 -5.22
N LEU A 74 2.95 -4.65 -5.69
CA LEU A 74 3.87 -4.83 -6.82
C LEU A 74 5.30 -4.62 -6.32
N PRO A 75 6.02 -5.68 -5.89
CA PRO A 75 7.38 -5.53 -5.41
C PRO A 75 8.32 -5.08 -6.54
N SER A 76 9.06 -4.00 -6.29
CA SER A 76 10.03 -3.45 -7.24
C SER A 76 11.31 -4.28 -7.40
N ASN A 77 11.54 -5.29 -6.54
CA ASN A 77 12.72 -6.15 -6.58
C ASN A 77 12.40 -7.60 -6.17
N SER A 78 13.26 -8.53 -6.60
CA SER A 78 13.13 -9.97 -6.34
C SER A 78 13.85 -10.43 -5.07
N THR A 79 14.39 -9.51 -4.27
CA THR A 79 15.07 -9.86 -3.02
C THR A 79 14.05 -10.19 -1.94
N PRO A 80 14.29 -11.21 -1.09
CA PRO A 80 13.39 -11.49 0.02
C PRO A 80 13.17 -10.27 0.92
N VAL A 81 11.91 -9.94 1.21
CA VAL A 81 11.49 -8.77 1.99
C VAL A 81 10.70 -9.23 3.23
N ASP A 82 11.04 -8.63 4.37
CA ASP A 82 10.21 -8.62 5.56
C ASP A 82 9.19 -7.49 5.43
N LEU A 83 7.96 -7.83 5.06
CA LEU A 83 6.91 -6.88 4.71
C LEU A 83 6.20 -6.36 5.96
N ARG A 84 6.37 -5.08 6.25
CA ARG A 84 5.56 -4.38 7.25
C ARG A 84 4.45 -3.63 6.54
N ILE A 85 3.21 -4.05 6.75
CA ILE A 85 2.04 -3.33 6.22
C ILE A 85 1.91 -2.03 7.01
N PRO A 86 1.85 -0.87 6.34
CA PRO A 86 1.75 0.40 7.03
C PRO A 86 0.38 0.58 7.69
N ASN A 87 0.35 1.24 8.84
CA ASN A 87 -0.91 1.64 9.48
C ASN A 87 -1.67 2.70 8.67
N GLU A 88 -0.95 3.50 7.89
CA GLU A 88 -1.48 4.62 7.11
C GLU A 88 -0.75 4.76 5.77
N LEU A 89 -1.48 5.14 4.72
CA LEU A 89 -0.95 5.48 3.40
C LEU A 89 -1.48 6.85 2.99
N ALA A 90 -0.58 7.80 2.71
CA ALA A 90 -0.94 9.18 2.33
C ALA A 90 -1.94 9.88 3.30
N GLY A 91 -1.86 9.57 4.60
CA GLY A 91 -2.75 10.11 5.64
C GLY A 91 -4.09 9.38 5.78
N TYR A 92 -4.30 8.28 5.04
CA TYR A 92 -5.47 7.42 5.16
C TYR A 92 -5.13 6.16 5.94
N LYS A 93 -5.97 5.80 6.92
CA LYS A 93 -5.77 4.60 7.74
C LYS A 93 -6.01 3.33 6.92
N VAL A 94 -5.01 2.46 6.87
CA VAL A 94 -5.12 1.16 6.22
C VAL A 94 -5.99 0.25 7.06
N CYS A 95 -7.11 -0.21 6.49
CA CYS A 95 -8.12 -0.97 7.22
C CYS A 95 -8.51 -2.31 6.60
N GLU A 96 -8.16 -2.54 5.35
CA GLU A 96 -8.51 -3.76 4.63
C GLU A 96 -7.39 -4.18 3.70
N ILE A 97 -7.14 -5.47 3.63
CA ILE A 97 -6.34 -6.12 2.59
C ILE A 97 -7.34 -6.79 1.66
N GLU A 98 -7.46 -6.32 0.42
CA GLU A 98 -8.42 -6.85 -0.53
C GLU A 98 -8.03 -8.25 -1.03
N GLU A 99 -8.98 -8.84 -1.75
CA GLU A 99 -8.80 -10.11 -2.42
C GLU A 99 -7.54 -10.11 -3.31
N GLY A 100 -6.71 -11.12 -3.10
CA GLY A 100 -5.51 -11.35 -3.88
C GLY A 100 -4.39 -10.29 -3.77
N CYS A 101 -4.48 -9.34 -2.83
CA CYS A 101 -3.57 -8.19 -2.76
C CYS A 101 -2.06 -8.57 -2.77
N PHE A 102 -1.70 -9.66 -2.09
CA PHE A 102 -0.34 -10.21 -2.02
C PHE A 102 -0.24 -11.62 -2.57
N SER A 103 -1.10 -12.02 -3.50
CA SER A 103 -0.99 -13.32 -4.14
C SER A 103 0.28 -13.42 -4.98
N TRP A 104 0.90 -14.60 -5.02
CA TRP A 104 2.04 -14.92 -5.89
C TRP A 104 3.28 -14.03 -5.68
N CYS A 105 3.41 -13.40 -4.52
CA CYS A 105 4.57 -12.56 -4.21
C CYS A 105 5.76 -13.41 -3.75
N GLU A 106 6.61 -13.79 -4.70
CA GLU A 106 7.80 -14.64 -4.46
C GLU A 106 8.83 -14.03 -3.51
N ALA A 107 8.88 -12.70 -3.42
CA ALA A 107 9.83 -11.97 -2.60
C ALA A 107 9.43 -11.88 -1.12
N ILE A 108 8.17 -12.11 -0.73
CA ILE A 108 7.76 -11.86 0.66
C ILE A 108 8.15 -13.07 1.52
N LYS A 109 8.95 -12.82 2.57
CA LYS A 109 9.38 -13.86 3.51
C LYS A 109 8.60 -13.85 4.82
N THR A 110 8.34 -12.65 5.34
CA THR A 110 7.57 -12.43 6.55
C THR A 110 6.60 -11.28 6.33
N VAL A 111 5.44 -11.31 7.00
CA VAL A 111 4.44 -10.24 6.94
C VAL A 111 4.05 -9.81 8.35
N TYR A 112 4.03 -8.50 8.59
CA TYR A 112 3.51 -7.88 9.80
C TYR A 112 2.26 -7.07 9.44
N ILE A 113 1.10 -7.55 9.91
CA ILE A 113 -0.21 -6.95 9.68
C ILE A 113 -0.60 -6.16 10.94
N PRO A 114 -0.69 -4.83 10.84
CA PRO A 114 -0.87 -3.99 12.02
C PRO A 114 -2.31 -4.02 12.55
N ALA A 115 -2.48 -3.53 13.78
CA ALA A 115 -3.78 -3.49 14.45
C ALA A 115 -4.86 -2.67 13.71
N SER A 116 -4.47 -1.79 12.76
CA SER A 116 -5.40 -0.98 11.97
C SER A 116 -6.23 -1.79 10.96
N VAL A 117 -5.71 -2.95 10.53
CA VAL A 117 -6.36 -3.82 9.53
C VAL A 117 -7.49 -4.60 10.20
N ASN A 118 -8.71 -4.41 9.69
CA ASN A 118 -9.92 -5.02 10.21
C ASN A 118 -10.38 -6.21 9.37
N LYS A 119 -9.90 -6.35 8.14
CA LYS A 119 -10.29 -7.43 7.23
C LYS A 119 -9.14 -7.86 6.32
N ILE A 120 -9.01 -9.18 6.14
CA ILE A 120 -8.14 -9.81 5.15
C ILE A 120 -9.02 -10.57 4.16
N GLY A 121 -8.93 -10.20 2.89
CA GLY A 121 -9.75 -10.71 1.80
C GLY A 121 -9.38 -12.12 1.36
N HIS A 122 -10.29 -12.73 0.60
CA HIS A 122 -10.11 -14.03 -0.02
C HIS A 122 -8.80 -14.08 -0.82
N MET A 123 -8.04 -15.17 -0.71
CA MET A 123 -6.76 -15.33 -1.41
C MET A 123 -5.72 -14.22 -1.18
N ALA A 124 -5.86 -13.31 -0.21
CA ALA A 124 -4.97 -12.16 -0.04
C ALA A 124 -3.46 -12.50 -0.02
N PHE A 125 -3.10 -13.69 0.48
CA PHE A 125 -1.73 -14.22 0.52
C PHE A 125 -1.62 -15.58 -0.17
N TYR A 126 -2.39 -15.80 -1.25
CA TYR A 126 -2.40 -17.07 -1.96
C TYR A 126 -1.06 -17.37 -2.65
N ASP A 127 -0.55 -18.58 -2.43
CA ASP A 127 0.62 -19.17 -3.10
C ASP A 127 1.88 -18.28 -3.10
N ASN A 128 2.30 -17.89 -1.89
CA ASN A 128 3.56 -17.17 -1.66
C ASN A 128 4.69 -18.14 -1.30
N PRO A 129 5.60 -18.51 -2.22
CA PRO A 129 6.53 -19.63 -2.03
C PRO A 129 7.61 -19.36 -0.96
N SER A 130 7.99 -18.10 -0.76
CA SER A 130 9.00 -17.70 0.23
C SER A 130 8.42 -17.35 1.60
N LEU A 131 7.09 -17.26 1.72
CA LEU A 131 6.42 -16.78 2.91
C LEU A 131 6.45 -17.85 4.01
N THR A 132 7.07 -17.51 5.13
CA THR A 132 7.30 -18.43 6.25
C THR A 132 6.54 -18.05 7.51
N SER A 133 6.21 -16.77 7.68
CA SER A 133 5.46 -16.31 8.84
C SER A 133 4.63 -15.06 8.57
N ILE A 134 3.50 -14.98 9.28
CA ILE A 134 2.59 -13.85 9.27
C ILE A 134 2.28 -13.49 10.72
N SER A 135 2.38 -12.21 11.08
CA SER A 135 1.97 -11.67 12.37
C SER A 135 0.74 -10.79 12.18
N ILE A 136 -0.32 -11.03 12.94
CA ILE A 136 -1.58 -10.27 12.89
C ILE A 136 -1.83 -9.66 14.26
N GLU A 137 -1.76 -8.34 14.37
CA GLU A 137 -1.93 -7.66 15.67
C GLU A 137 -3.41 -7.48 16.07
N ASN A 138 -4.31 -7.30 15.11
CA ASN A 138 -5.72 -7.10 15.40
C ASN A 138 -6.40 -8.45 15.68
N GLY A 139 -6.65 -8.75 16.95
CA GLY A 139 -7.33 -9.99 17.37
C GLY A 139 -8.79 -10.12 16.92
N ASN A 140 -9.40 -9.04 16.43
CA ASN A 140 -10.78 -9.02 15.90
C ASN A 140 -10.82 -8.88 14.37
N CYS A 141 -9.68 -9.03 13.68
CA CYS A 141 -9.64 -8.98 12.23
C CYS A 141 -10.53 -10.07 11.62
N THR A 142 -11.34 -9.73 10.63
CA THR A 142 -12.11 -10.73 9.87
C THR A 142 -11.21 -11.36 8.82
N ILE A 143 -10.97 -12.67 8.92
CA ILE A 143 -10.21 -13.43 7.94
C ILE A 143 -11.19 -14.14 7.00
N GLU A 144 -11.17 -13.84 5.71
CA GLU A 144 -11.96 -14.58 4.73
C GLU A 144 -11.42 -16.02 4.59
N LYS A 145 -12.29 -16.95 4.17
CA LYS A 145 -11.86 -18.32 3.88
C LYS A 145 -10.75 -18.30 2.81
N ASP A 146 -9.78 -19.19 2.92
CA ASP A 146 -8.67 -19.34 1.96
C ASP A 146 -7.80 -18.08 1.77
N SER A 147 -7.87 -17.09 2.68
CA SER A 147 -7.04 -15.87 2.68
C SER A 147 -5.55 -16.15 2.52
N PHE A 148 -5.06 -17.27 3.06
CA PHE A 148 -3.65 -17.66 3.00
C PHE A 148 -3.36 -18.84 2.05
N GLY A 149 -4.36 -19.35 1.30
CA GLY A 149 -4.20 -20.40 0.30
C GLY A 149 -3.33 -21.58 0.75
N ASN A 150 -2.28 -21.87 -0.03
CA ASN A 150 -1.30 -22.94 0.20
C ASN A 150 -0.27 -22.66 1.32
N PHE A 151 -0.45 -21.62 2.14
CA PHE A 151 0.50 -21.27 3.19
C PHE A 151 0.62 -22.38 4.25
N THR A 152 1.86 -22.84 4.48
CA THR A 152 2.18 -23.91 5.44
C THR A 152 3.05 -23.45 6.62
N GLY A 153 3.33 -22.15 6.70
CA GLY A 153 4.14 -21.57 7.76
C GLY A 153 3.39 -21.34 9.08
N ILE A 154 3.92 -20.44 9.90
CA ILE A 154 3.35 -20.10 11.21
C ILE A 154 2.64 -18.75 11.16
N ILE A 155 1.42 -18.70 11.66
CA ILE A 155 0.70 -17.43 11.90
C ILE A 155 0.79 -17.09 13.39
N TYR A 156 1.18 -15.86 13.71
CA TYR A 156 1.16 -15.31 15.06
C TYR A 156 -0.06 -14.42 15.23
N ALA A 157 -0.85 -14.65 16.27
CA ALA A 157 -2.04 -13.87 16.59
C ALA A 157 -2.18 -13.68 18.11
N PRO A 158 -2.94 -12.68 18.59
CA PRO A 158 -3.11 -12.44 20.02
C PRO A 158 -3.80 -13.63 20.68
N GLN A 159 -3.32 -14.03 21.86
CA GLN A 159 -3.90 -15.14 22.61
C GLN A 159 -5.39 -14.90 22.91
N ASN A 160 -6.20 -15.95 22.83
CA ASN A 160 -7.65 -15.92 23.13
C ASN A 160 -8.45 -14.92 22.26
N SER A 161 -7.96 -14.59 21.07
CA SER A 161 -8.64 -13.68 20.14
C SER A 161 -9.52 -14.41 19.12
N GLN A 162 -10.46 -13.70 18.50
CA GLN A 162 -11.33 -14.27 17.47
C GLN A 162 -10.51 -14.78 16.28
N VAL A 163 -9.50 -14.02 15.86
CA VAL A 163 -8.55 -14.42 14.81
C VAL A 163 -7.81 -15.69 15.18
N TYR A 164 -7.32 -15.79 16.42
CA TYR A 164 -6.55 -16.95 16.87
C TYR A 164 -7.36 -18.25 16.75
N GLU A 165 -8.62 -18.23 17.21
CA GLU A 165 -9.51 -19.39 17.09
C GLU A 165 -9.97 -19.65 15.64
N GLN A 166 -10.25 -18.59 14.88
CA GLN A 166 -10.65 -18.70 13.47
C GLN A 166 -9.56 -19.38 12.63
N LEU A 167 -8.31 -18.96 12.77
CA LEU A 167 -7.18 -19.51 12.02
C LEU A 167 -6.95 -20.99 12.35
N LYS A 168 -7.11 -21.39 13.61
CA LYS A 168 -7.06 -22.81 14.01
C LYS A 168 -8.17 -23.62 13.38
N ASN A 169 -9.39 -23.08 13.33
CA ASN A 169 -10.53 -23.74 12.68
C ASN A 169 -10.32 -23.91 11.17
N TYR A 170 -9.53 -23.03 10.54
CA TYR A 170 -9.09 -23.18 9.15
C TYR A 170 -7.91 -24.14 8.96
N GLY A 171 -7.36 -24.70 10.04
CA GLY A 171 -6.29 -25.69 10.00
C GLY A 171 -4.87 -25.10 9.93
N TYR A 172 -4.72 -23.79 10.14
CA TYR A 172 -3.39 -23.16 10.15
C TYR A 172 -2.62 -23.47 11.44
N THR A 173 -1.28 -23.47 11.35
CA THR A 173 -0.41 -23.53 12.53
C THR A 173 -0.33 -22.14 13.16
N VAL A 174 -0.96 -21.96 14.32
CA VAL A 174 -1.05 -20.67 15.01
C VAL A 174 -0.26 -20.66 16.32
N LYS A 175 0.58 -19.63 16.52
CA LYS A 175 1.25 -19.33 17.78
C LYS A 175 0.77 -17.98 18.33
N THR A 176 1.00 -17.76 19.62
CA THR A 176 0.69 -16.48 20.25
C THR A 176 1.78 -15.46 19.93
N LEU A 177 1.38 -14.19 19.74
CA LEU A 177 2.28 -13.04 19.77
C LEU A 177 2.95 -12.86 21.13
#